data_AF-A0A0R3Q5C8-F1
#
_entry.id   AF-A0A0R3Q5C8-F1
#
_cell.length_a   1.000
_cell.length_b   1.000
_cell.length_c   1.000
_cell.angle_alpha   90.00
_cell.angle_beta   90.00
_cell.angle_gamma   90.00
#
_symmetry.space_group_name_H-M   'P 1'
#
loop_
_entity.id
_entity.type
_entity.pdbx_description
1 polymer ?
#
loop_
_entity_poly.entity_id
_entity_poly.type
_entity_poly.pdbx_seq_one_letter_code
_entity_poly.pdbx_strand_id
1 'polypeptide(L)'
;LLYSKNGLVPDIEEVISVSRKHKYCPYFRSRSMYENADLILLPYNYIVDPSLRYKHNIQLKGNIVIFDEAHNLESVCEESTSVSFSTTQISACIRETKKVLELMINDEEEVRTQMDNTVVPIGTEIQETNEVKIEKNDVAYLLASLHQFEDAVDVCAKSGGKKVTGIDGKVYPGEHMIELLSKAGFRKDMREAVSQTIDKIGQYLTAKAQNETIGEFVEKGVYLQEFSSFISTIYAYKHASSQVLDSPACVVRKLHKKITDDSIVKYFQLYITKHSSVITLNYWCFSPSVAMWYLHSCGVRSVIVTSGTLSPLDSFINNLGISFPIALENQHAANVDQILCARIRSSQSGIDLCGTFHKRSSSAYVFGIGEVIVRACQIIPDGILVFFSSYVTMNTCLKFWK
;
A
#
# COMPACT_ATOMS: atom_id res chain seq x y z
N LEU A 1 2.31 -30.95 12.52
CA LEU A 1 2.63 -30.40 13.85
C LEU A 1 3.56 -29.23 13.62
N LEU A 2 3.14 -28.01 13.97
CA LEU A 2 3.98 -26.79 13.93
C LEU A 2 4.69 -26.60 15.27
N TYR A 3 5.05 -27.68 15.94
CA TYR A 3 5.89 -27.61 17.13
C TYR A 3 7.20 -28.29 16.78
N SER A 4 8.29 -27.69 17.23
CA SER A 4 9.61 -28.32 17.13
C SER A 4 9.58 -29.67 17.84
N LYS A 5 10.60 -30.50 17.65
CA LYS A 5 10.71 -31.80 18.36
C LYS A 5 10.65 -31.66 19.89
N ASN A 6 10.89 -30.45 20.41
CA ASN A 6 10.92 -30.13 21.83
C ASN A 6 9.61 -29.47 22.32
N GLY A 7 8.58 -29.36 21.47
CA GLY A 7 7.31 -28.73 21.82
C GLY A 7 7.33 -27.20 21.79
N LEU A 8 8.39 -26.57 21.26
CA LEU A 8 8.48 -25.12 21.13
C LEU A 8 7.82 -24.63 19.84
N VAL A 9 7.39 -23.37 19.84
CA VAL A 9 6.92 -22.68 18.63
C VAL A 9 8.14 -22.48 17.70
N PRO A 10 8.10 -23.00 16.47
CA PRO A 10 9.20 -22.89 15.53
C PRO A 10 9.29 -21.49 14.93
N ASP A 11 10.51 -21.02 14.68
CA ASP A 11 10.75 -19.84 13.86
C ASP A 11 10.50 -20.13 12.37
N ILE A 12 10.69 -19.13 11.51
CA ILE A 12 10.38 -19.27 10.09
C ILE A 12 11.31 -20.28 9.40
N GLU A 13 12.58 -20.34 9.79
CA GLU A 13 13.59 -21.28 9.31
C GLU A 13 13.25 -22.73 9.70
N GLU A 14 12.83 -22.94 10.94
CA GLU A 14 12.36 -24.23 11.45
C GLU A 14 11.07 -24.67 10.75
N VAL A 15 10.11 -23.78 10.55
CA VAL A 15 8.89 -24.06 9.77
C VAL A 15 9.26 -24.54 8.37
N ILE A 16 10.21 -23.89 7.69
CA ILE A 16 10.68 -24.32 6.37
C ILE A 16 11.32 -25.71 6.44
N SER A 17 12.17 -25.97 7.43
CA SER A 17 12.83 -27.26 7.63
C SER A 17 11.84 -28.41 7.85
N VAL A 18 10.85 -28.21 8.73
CA VAL A 18 9.77 -29.18 8.99
C VAL A 18 8.92 -29.38 7.74
N SER A 19 8.58 -28.30 7.03
CA SER A 19 7.78 -28.34 5.80
C SER A 19 8.46 -29.13 4.69
N ARG A 20 9.79 -28.97 4.53
CA ARG A 20 10.59 -29.77 3.58
C ARG A 20 10.60 -31.26 3.94
N LYS A 21 10.78 -31.59 5.23
CA LYS A 21 10.77 -32.98 5.70
C LYS A 21 9.42 -33.67 5.43
N HIS A 22 8.33 -32.95 5.63
CA HIS A 22 6.96 -33.46 5.50
C HIS A 22 6.30 -33.17 4.14
N LYS A 23 7.04 -32.59 3.19
CA LYS A 23 6.60 -32.30 1.80
C LYS A 23 5.30 -31.50 1.70
N TYR A 24 5.15 -30.46 2.52
CA TYR A 24 4.06 -29.49 2.38
C TYR A 24 4.58 -28.08 2.17
N CYS A 25 3.75 -27.20 1.62
CA CYS A 25 4.09 -25.80 1.43
C CYS A 25 3.99 -25.03 2.78
N PRO A 26 5.08 -24.42 3.28
CA PRO A 26 5.05 -23.68 4.54
C PRO A 26 4.06 -22.51 4.49
N TYR A 27 3.97 -21.81 3.36
CA TYR A 27 3.08 -20.65 3.19
C TYR A 27 1.61 -21.02 3.39
N PHE A 28 1.09 -22.00 2.64
CA PHE A 28 -0.31 -22.43 2.76
C PHE A 28 -0.58 -23.09 4.12
N ARG A 29 0.42 -23.76 4.70
CA ARG A 29 0.28 -24.34 6.03
C ARG A 29 0.14 -23.28 7.12
N SER A 30 0.99 -22.26 7.12
CA SER A 30 0.88 -21.15 8.09
C SER A 30 -0.44 -20.38 7.89
N ARG A 31 -0.85 -20.17 6.64
CA ARG A 31 -2.12 -19.51 6.33
C ARG A 31 -3.35 -20.27 6.82
N SER A 32 -3.37 -21.59 6.72
CA SER A 32 -4.50 -22.41 7.24
C SER A 32 -4.55 -22.47 8.77
N MET A 33 -3.43 -22.20 9.45
CA MET A 33 -3.36 -22.21 10.91
C MET A 33 -3.67 -20.86 11.56
N TYR A 34 -3.68 -19.79 10.75
CA TYR A 34 -4.04 -18.43 11.15
C TYR A 34 -5.34 -18.38 11.97
N GLU A 35 -6.36 -19.14 11.58
CA GLU A 35 -7.69 -19.12 12.23
C GLU A 35 -7.68 -19.65 13.68
N ASN A 36 -6.68 -20.46 14.04
CA ASN A 36 -6.57 -21.05 15.37
C ASN A 36 -5.38 -20.48 16.17
N ALA A 37 -4.76 -19.39 15.70
CA ALA A 37 -3.59 -18.81 16.33
C ALA A 37 -3.97 -17.76 17.39
N ASP A 38 -3.37 -17.86 18.58
CA ASP A 38 -3.53 -16.86 19.65
C ASP A 38 -2.66 -15.60 19.43
N LEU A 39 -1.53 -15.77 18.74
CA LEU A 39 -0.57 -14.71 18.42
C LEU A 39 -0.14 -14.84 16.96
N ILE A 40 -0.24 -13.74 16.22
CA ILE A 40 0.13 -13.67 14.82
C ILE A 40 1.12 -12.52 14.66
N LEU A 41 2.32 -12.84 14.19
CA LEU A 41 3.37 -11.86 13.90
C LEU A 41 3.29 -11.46 12.43
N LEU A 42 3.06 -10.18 12.16
CA LEU A 42 2.90 -9.64 10.81
C LEU A 42 3.68 -8.32 10.68
N PRO A 43 4.22 -8.02 9.50
CA PRO A 43 4.69 -6.67 9.20
C PRO A 43 3.52 -5.67 9.19
N TYR A 44 3.81 -4.38 9.42
CA TYR A 44 2.79 -3.34 9.57
C TYR A 44 1.84 -3.21 8.39
N ASN A 45 2.35 -3.34 7.15
CA ASN A 45 1.55 -3.17 5.94
C ASN A 45 0.39 -4.16 5.86
N TYR A 46 0.53 -5.39 6.37
CA TYR A 46 -0.57 -6.35 6.45
C TYR A 46 -1.69 -5.92 7.39
N ILE A 47 -1.41 -4.99 8.31
CA ILE A 47 -2.39 -4.45 9.26
C ILE A 47 -2.94 -3.12 8.80
N VAL A 48 -2.15 -2.25 8.17
CA VAL A 48 -2.62 -0.91 7.76
C VAL A 48 -3.24 -0.87 6.36
N ASP A 49 -2.79 -1.72 5.43
CA ASP A 49 -3.29 -1.79 4.04
C ASP A 49 -4.59 -2.64 3.96
N PRO A 50 -5.74 -2.05 3.62
CA PRO A 50 -7.00 -2.78 3.49
C PRO A 50 -6.98 -3.88 2.42
N SER A 51 -6.27 -3.67 1.31
CA SER A 51 -6.19 -4.61 0.20
C SER A 51 -5.40 -5.85 0.58
N LEU A 52 -4.28 -5.69 1.31
CA LEU A 52 -3.52 -6.82 1.85
C LEU A 52 -4.34 -7.56 2.92
N ARG A 53 -5.02 -6.85 3.82
CA ARG A 53 -5.92 -7.49 4.81
C ARG A 53 -6.96 -8.36 4.15
N TYR A 54 -7.62 -7.86 3.11
CA TYR A 54 -8.63 -8.62 2.37
C TYR A 54 -8.03 -9.86 1.69
N LYS A 55 -6.93 -9.70 0.95
CA LYS A 55 -6.25 -10.81 0.25
C LYS A 55 -5.78 -11.93 1.19
N HIS A 56 -5.39 -11.56 2.42
CA HIS A 56 -4.91 -12.49 3.44
C HIS A 56 -5.98 -12.91 4.45
N ASN A 57 -7.24 -12.46 4.29
CA ASN A 57 -8.35 -12.72 5.20
C ASN A 57 -8.03 -12.37 6.66
N ILE A 58 -7.35 -11.24 6.88
CA ILE A 58 -6.95 -10.79 8.21
C ILE A 58 -8.15 -10.12 8.89
N GLN A 59 -8.65 -10.75 9.95
CA GLN A 59 -9.76 -10.22 10.74
C GLN A 59 -9.23 -9.39 11.91
N LEU A 60 -9.67 -8.14 11.97
CA LEU A 60 -9.25 -7.21 13.02
C LEU A 60 -10.30 -7.05 14.13
N LYS A 61 -11.56 -7.36 13.84
CA LYS A 61 -12.67 -7.15 14.77
C LYS A 61 -12.49 -7.98 16.04
N GLY A 62 -12.48 -7.32 17.19
CA GLY A 62 -12.31 -7.97 18.50
C GLY A 62 -10.87 -8.32 18.88
N ASN A 63 -9.92 -8.19 17.96
CA ASN A 63 -8.49 -8.50 18.20
C ASN A 63 -7.74 -7.30 18.81
N ILE A 64 -6.61 -7.59 19.46
CA ILE A 64 -5.66 -6.59 19.96
C ILE A 64 -4.54 -6.46 18.92
N VAL A 65 -4.24 -5.22 18.51
CA VAL A 65 -3.16 -4.92 17.57
C VAL A 65 -2.03 -4.25 18.35
N ILE A 66 -0.82 -4.79 18.22
CA ILE A 66 0.40 -4.24 18.84
C ILE A 66 1.36 -3.84 17.72
N PHE A 67 1.64 -2.54 17.61
CA PHE A 67 2.70 -2.02 16.77
C PHE A 67 3.97 -1.88 17.60
N ASP A 68 4.94 -2.76 17.35
CA ASP A 68 6.23 -2.73 18.03
C ASP A 68 7.31 -2.09 17.15
N GLU A 69 8.18 -1.27 17.73
CA GLU A 69 9.11 -0.35 17.05
C GLU A 69 8.47 0.66 16.10
N ALA A 70 7.35 1.23 16.52
CA ALA A 70 6.46 2.07 15.71
C ALA A 70 7.00 3.46 15.31
N HIS A 71 8.31 3.69 15.31
CA HIS A 71 8.90 4.96 14.87
C HIS A 71 8.69 5.26 13.37
N ASN A 72 8.39 4.24 12.56
CA ASN A 72 8.04 4.38 11.14
C ASN A 72 6.53 4.21 10.87
N LEU A 73 5.69 4.14 11.90
CA LEU A 73 4.26 3.87 11.69
C LEU A 73 3.57 4.98 10.88
N GLU A 74 3.99 6.24 11.06
CA GLU A 74 3.42 7.38 10.34
C GLU A 74 3.63 7.26 8.82
N SER A 75 4.87 7.03 8.38
CA SER A 75 5.19 6.91 6.96
C SER A 75 4.53 5.68 6.33
N VAL A 76 4.47 4.55 7.05
CA VAL A 76 3.80 3.33 6.58
C VAL A 76 2.30 3.55 6.41
N CYS A 77 1.66 4.31 7.30
CA CYS A 77 0.26 4.70 7.18
C CYS A 77 0.00 5.58 5.95
N GLU A 78 0.83 6.60 5.74
CA GLU A 78 0.75 7.50 4.57
C GLU A 78 0.98 6.74 3.25
N GLU A 79 1.97 5.85 3.21
CA GLU A 79 2.29 5.05 2.02
C GLU A 79 1.16 4.06 1.71
N SER A 80 0.61 3.36 2.71
CA SER A 80 -0.45 2.37 2.52
C SER A 80 -1.79 2.95 2.01
N THR A 81 -1.99 4.26 2.21
CA THR A 81 -3.19 4.97 1.75
C THR A 81 -2.93 5.74 0.46
N SER A 82 -1.67 5.87 0.06
CA SER A 82 -1.25 6.48 -1.19
C SER A 82 -1.29 5.48 -2.33
N VAL A 83 -1.56 5.94 -3.55
CA VAL A 83 -1.57 5.08 -4.74
C VAL A 83 -1.11 5.82 -5.98
N SER A 84 -0.44 5.11 -6.88
CA SER A 84 -0.03 5.63 -8.19
C SER A 84 -0.57 4.78 -9.32
N PHE A 85 -0.99 5.42 -10.41
CA PHE A 85 -1.51 4.75 -11.60
C PHE A 85 -1.12 5.50 -12.87
N SER A 86 -0.60 4.80 -13.87
CA SER A 86 -0.06 5.41 -15.09
C SER A 86 -0.93 5.19 -16.32
N THR A 87 -0.73 6.01 -17.36
CA THR A 87 -1.41 5.82 -18.65
C THR A 87 -1.08 4.49 -19.30
N THR A 88 0.12 3.94 -19.09
CA THR A 88 0.45 2.59 -19.58
C THR A 88 -0.38 1.50 -18.91
N GLN A 89 -0.70 1.65 -17.62
CA GLN A 89 -1.60 0.73 -16.92
C GLN A 89 -3.04 0.89 -17.39
N ILE A 90 -3.50 2.13 -17.63
CA ILE A 90 -4.84 2.40 -18.21
C ILE A 90 -4.98 1.73 -19.57
N SER A 91 -4.03 1.95 -20.50
CA SER A 91 -4.09 1.36 -21.83
C SER A 91 -4.00 -0.17 -21.79
N ALA A 92 -3.29 -0.74 -20.81
CA ALA A 92 -3.27 -2.19 -20.59
C ALA A 92 -4.63 -2.72 -20.11
N CYS A 93 -5.33 -2.01 -19.20
CA CYS A 93 -6.69 -2.35 -18.77
C CYS A 93 -7.68 -2.33 -19.95
N ILE A 94 -7.58 -1.32 -20.81
CA ILE A 94 -8.40 -1.19 -22.02
C ILE A 94 -8.17 -2.40 -22.94
N ARG A 95 -6.91 -2.76 -23.17
CA ARG A 95 -6.55 -3.93 -24.00
C ARG A 95 -7.11 -5.23 -23.42
N GLU A 96 -6.93 -5.46 -22.11
CA GLU A 96 -7.47 -6.64 -21.41
C GLU A 96 -8.99 -6.70 -21.54
N THR A 97 -9.70 -5.60 -21.27
CA THR A 97 -11.17 -5.54 -21.34
C THR A 97 -11.68 -5.76 -22.76
N LYS A 98 -11.02 -5.16 -23.76
CA LYS A 98 -11.38 -5.31 -25.17
C LYS A 98 -11.23 -6.77 -25.62
N LYS A 99 -10.13 -7.43 -25.25
CA LYS A 99 -9.91 -8.85 -25.56
C LYS A 99 -10.98 -9.74 -24.93
N VAL A 100 -11.34 -9.48 -23.67
CA VAL A 100 -12.44 -10.22 -23.01
C VAL A 100 -13.74 -10.05 -23.78
N LEU A 101 -14.07 -8.83 -24.21
CA LEU A 101 -15.28 -8.57 -24.99
C LEU A 101 -15.26 -9.28 -26.35
N GLU A 102 -14.12 -9.32 -27.04
CA GLU A 102 -13.94 -10.06 -28.29
C GLU A 102 -14.12 -11.58 -28.09
N LEU A 103 -13.53 -12.15 -27.03
CA LEU A 103 -13.70 -13.56 -26.67
C LEU A 103 -15.17 -13.91 -26.39
N MET A 104 -15.88 -13.06 -25.65
CA MET A 104 -17.30 -13.26 -25.37
C MET A 104 -18.16 -13.21 -26.65
N ILE A 105 -17.81 -12.36 -27.61
CA ILE A 105 -18.51 -12.30 -28.91
C ILE A 105 -18.26 -13.58 -29.70
N ASN A 106 -17.01 -14.05 -29.76
CA ASN A 106 -16.66 -15.27 -30.49
C ASN A 106 -17.36 -16.50 -29.87
N ASP A 107 -17.45 -16.58 -28.54
CA ASP A 107 -18.16 -17.64 -27.83
C ASP A 107 -19.65 -17.68 -28.19
N GLU A 108 -20.30 -16.53 -28.26
CA GLU A 108 -21.71 -16.42 -28.69
C GLU A 108 -21.90 -16.91 -30.14
N GLU A 109 -20.95 -16.61 -31.03
CA GLU A 109 -20.97 -17.07 -32.43
C GLU A 109 -20.70 -18.58 -32.56
N GLU A 110 -19.78 -19.14 -31.76
CA GLU A 110 -19.52 -20.58 -31.70
C GLU A 110 -20.75 -21.34 -31.21
N VAL A 111 -21.42 -20.88 -30.15
CA VAL A 111 -22.67 -21.49 -29.67
C VAL A 111 -23.75 -21.42 -30.74
N ARG A 112 -23.93 -20.26 -31.40
CA ARG A 112 -24.91 -20.11 -32.48
C ARG A 112 -24.65 -21.08 -33.63
N THR A 113 -23.40 -21.19 -34.09
CA THR A 113 -23.04 -22.11 -35.18
C THR A 113 -23.17 -23.58 -34.79
N GLN A 114 -22.91 -23.94 -33.53
CA GLN A 114 -23.18 -25.29 -33.02
C GLN A 114 -24.68 -25.60 -33.01
N MET A 115 -25.53 -24.66 -32.59
CA MET A 115 -26.99 -24.80 -32.59
C MET A 115 -27.57 -24.91 -34.00
N ASP A 116 -27.06 -24.13 -34.97
CA ASP A 116 -27.50 -24.21 -36.37
C ASP A 116 -27.09 -25.54 -37.04
N ASN A 117 -25.98 -26.15 -36.60
CA ASN A 117 -25.47 -27.41 -37.13
C ASN A 117 -26.01 -28.67 -36.43
N THR A 118 -26.66 -28.52 -35.27
CA THR A 118 -27.25 -29.65 -34.54
C THR A 118 -28.76 -29.72 -34.76
N VAL A 119 -29.22 -30.74 -35.50
CA VAL A 119 -30.65 -31.11 -35.56
C VAL A 119 -31.03 -31.82 -34.27
N VAL A 120 -31.03 -31.09 -33.15
CA VAL A 120 -31.44 -31.63 -31.86
C VAL A 120 -32.91 -31.27 -31.62
N PRO A 121 -33.77 -32.25 -31.26
CA PRO A 121 -35.19 -31.99 -31.02
C PRO A 121 -35.38 -30.96 -29.91
N ILE A 122 -36.33 -30.04 -30.11
CA ILE A 122 -36.83 -29.13 -29.06
C ILE A 122 -37.22 -29.96 -27.83
N GLY A 123 -36.40 -29.93 -26.77
CA GLY A 123 -36.73 -30.57 -25.49
C GLY A 123 -35.60 -31.27 -24.72
N THR A 124 -34.37 -31.37 -25.23
CA THR A 124 -33.25 -31.88 -24.41
C THR A 124 -32.64 -30.76 -23.57
N GLU A 125 -32.77 -30.87 -22.24
CA GLU A 125 -32.10 -30.04 -21.25
C GLU A 125 -30.59 -30.04 -21.51
N ILE A 126 -30.07 -28.91 -21.95
CA ILE A 126 -28.64 -28.65 -22.05
C ILE A 126 -28.12 -28.62 -20.60
N GLN A 127 -27.17 -29.50 -20.28
CA GLN A 127 -26.50 -29.53 -18.99
C GLN A 127 -26.00 -28.11 -18.67
N GLU A 128 -26.42 -27.56 -17.52
CA GLU A 128 -25.88 -26.31 -17.00
C GLU A 128 -24.36 -26.45 -16.87
N THR A 129 -23.63 -25.93 -17.85
CA THR A 129 -22.19 -25.73 -17.71
C THR A 129 -22.00 -24.74 -16.55
N ASN A 130 -21.03 -25.00 -15.68
CA ASN A 130 -20.61 -24.11 -14.59
C ASN A 130 -19.94 -22.83 -15.15
N GLU A 131 -20.57 -22.19 -16.13
CA GLU A 131 -20.08 -20.97 -16.77
C GLU A 131 -20.33 -19.77 -15.86
N VAL A 132 -19.26 -19.02 -15.64
CA VAL A 132 -19.31 -17.75 -14.91
C VAL A 132 -20.18 -16.79 -15.71
N LYS A 133 -21.39 -16.49 -15.21
CA LYS A 133 -22.33 -15.55 -15.85
C LYS A 133 -21.79 -14.11 -15.77
N ILE A 134 -21.13 -13.68 -16.84
CA ILE A 134 -20.73 -12.29 -17.05
C ILE A 134 -21.66 -11.67 -18.08
N GLU A 135 -22.21 -10.50 -17.76
CA GLU A 135 -23.01 -9.75 -18.72
C GLU A 135 -22.08 -8.96 -19.65
N LYS A 136 -22.24 -9.19 -20.95
CA LYS A 136 -21.50 -8.47 -22.01
C LYS A 136 -21.64 -6.95 -21.89
N ASN A 137 -22.82 -6.49 -21.47
CA ASN A 137 -23.09 -5.08 -21.23
C ASN A 137 -22.18 -4.50 -20.14
N ASP A 138 -21.98 -5.22 -19.03
CA ASP A 138 -21.11 -4.75 -17.93
C ASP A 138 -19.67 -4.58 -18.39
N VAL A 139 -19.16 -5.52 -19.20
CA VAL A 139 -17.81 -5.45 -19.78
C VAL A 139 -17.69 -4.29 -20.76
N ALA A 140 -18.71 -4.07 -21.60
CA ALA A 140 -18.76 -2.95 -22.54
C ALA A 140 -18.83 -1.59 -21.81
N TYR A 141 -19.61 -1.48 -20.74
CA TYR A 141 -19.65 -0.29 -19.89
C TYR A 141 -18.30 -0.02 -19.24
N LEU A 142 -17.64 -1.06 -18.69
CA LEU A 142 -16.30 -0.92 -18.12
C LEU A 142 -15.29 -0.43 -19.15
N LEU A 143 -15.30 -1.00 -20.36
CA LEU A 143 -14.43 -0.58 -21.46
C LEU A 143 -14.66 0.90 -21.83
N ALA A 144 -15.92 1.32 -21.97
CA ALA A 144 -16.26 2.70 -22.27
C ALA A 144 -15.79 3.67 -21.16
N SER A 145 -15.99 3.30 -19.90
CA SER A 145 -15.52 4.08 -18.75
C SER A 145 -13.99 4.17 -18.69
N LEU A 146 -13.26 3.10 -19.02
CA LEU A 146 -11.80 3.11 -19.08
C LEU A 146 -11.28 4.05 -20.18
N HIS A 147 -11.89 4.05 -21.36
CA HIS A 147 -11.57 5.02 -22.41
C HIS A 147 -11.85 6.46 -21.97
N GLN A 148 -13.00 6.69 -21.34
CA GLN A 148 -13.35 8.02 -20.83
C GLN A 148 -12.38 8.48 -19.73
N PHE A 149 -11.85 7.56 -18.93
CA PHE A 149 -10.81 7.84 -17.94
C PHE A 149 -9.48 8.20 -18.60
N GLU A 150 -9.05 7.45 -19.63
CA GLU A 150 -7.85 7.77 -20.41
C GLU A 150 -7.92 9.19 -21.00
N ASP A 151 -9.04 9.52 -21.64
CA ASP A 151 -9.29 10.86 -22.20
C ASP A 151 -9.26 11.95 -21.12
N ALA A 152 -9.90 11.70 -19.97
CA ALA A 152 -9.94 12.66 -18.87
C ALA A 152 -8.53 12.93 -18.30
N VAL A 153 -7.69 11.89 -18.20
CA VAL A 153 -6.30 11.99 -17.73
C VAL A 153 -5.44 12.79 -18.72
N ASP A 154 -5.59 12.54 -20.02
CA ASP A 154 -4.88 13.26 -21.06
C ASP A 154 -5.23 14.74 -21.12
N VAL A 155 -6.51 15.08 -20.93
CA VAL A 155 -6.96 16.47 -20.79
C VAL A 155 -6.41 17.10 -19.52
N CYS A 156 -6.46 16.37 -18.39
CA CYS A 156 -5.95 16.84 -17.11
C CYS A 156 -4.45 17.15 -17.17
N ALA A 157 -3.63 16.28 -17.77
CA ALA A 157 -2.20 16.48 -17.91
C ALA A 157 -1.85 17.77 -18.70
N LYS A 158 -2.71 18.19 -19.62
CA LYS A 158 -2.56 19.44 -20.40
C LYS A 158 -2.99 20.69 -19.60
N SER A 159 -3.82 20.55 -18.57
CA SER A 159 -4.41 21.66 -17.78
C SER A 159 -3.44 22.41 -16.86
N GLY A 160 -3.83 23.59 -16.36
CA GLY A 160 -2.99 24.53 -15.58
C GLY A 160 -2.78 24.22 -14.09
N GLY A 161 -2.44 22.98 -13.73
CA GLY A 161 -2.10 22.63 -12.33
C GLY A 161 -0.92 23.43 -11.78
N LYS A 162 -0.81 23.50 -10.44
CA LYS A 162 0.25 24.27 -9.78
C LYS A 162 1.61 23.61 -9.99
N LYS A 163 2.59 24.37 -10.49
CA LYS A 163 3.99 23.92 -10.56
C LYS A 163 4.67 24.18 -9.22
N VAL A 164 5.37 23.18 -8.70
CA VAL A 164 6.18 23.30 -7.48
C VAL A 164 7.65 23.43 -7.89
N THR A 165 8.36 24.38 -7.29
CA THR A 165 9.78 24.60 -7.57
C THR A 165 10.60 23.37 -7.18
N GLY A 166 11.34 22.81 -8.13
CA GLY A 166 12.23 21.67 -7.89
C GLY A 166 11.59 20.29 -8.06
N ILE A 167 10.32 20.20 -8.48
CA ILE A 167 9.66 18.92 -8.75
C ILE A 167 9.00 18.94 -10.14
N ASP A 168 9.28 17.92 -10.95
CA ASP A 168 8.74 17.78 -12.31
C ASP A 168 7.29 17.28 -12.30
N GLY A 169 6.33 18.15 -12.60
CA GLY A 169 4.92 17.78 -12.64
C GLY A 169 3.98 18.92 -12.28
N LYS A 170 2.74 18.57 -11.99
CA LYS A 170 1.67 19.48 -11.58
C LYS A 170 0.93 18.93 -10.37
N VAL A 171 0.69 19.78 -9.38
CA VAL A 171 -0.05 19.45 -8.15
C VAL A 171 -1.48 19.98 -8.26
N TYR A 172 -2.43 19.14 -7.85
CA TYR A 172 -3.86 19.40 -7.76
C TYR A 172 -4.38 19.03 -6.37
N PRO A 173 -5.45 19.69 -5.88
CA PRO A 173 -6.15 19.25 -4.67
C PRO A 173 -6.66 17.81 -4.78
N GLY A 174 -6.79 17.11 -3.66
CA GLY A 174 -7.26 15.72 -3.63
C GLY A 174 -8.64 15.49 -4.27
N GLU A 175 -9.50 16.51 -4.25
CA GLU A 175 -10.85 16.50 -4.86
C GLU A 175 -10.78 16.25 -6.37
N HIS A 176 -9.73 16.71 -7.03
CA HIS A 176 -9.59 16.60 -8.48
C HIS A 176 -9.49 15.15 -8.96
N MET A 177 -8.92 14.24 -8.15
CA MET A 177 -8.91 12.82 -8.48
C MET A 177 -10.33 12.23 -8.52
N ILE A 178 -11.16 12.62 -7.55
CA ILE A 178 -12.55 12.17 -7.46
C ILE A 178 -13.36 12.71 -8.64
N GLU A 179 -13.11 13.96 -9.05
CA GLU A 179 -13.72 14.55 -10.24
C GLU A 179 -13.34 13.81 -11.53
N LEU A 180 -12.06 13.44 -11.70
CA LEU A 180 -11.58 12.70 -12.87
C LEU A 180 -12.27 11.34 -12.99
N LEU A 181 -12.31 10.59 -11.88
CA LEU A 181 -12.98 9.29 -11.82
C LEU A 181 -14.49 9.44 -12.06
N SER A 182 -15.12 10.43 -11.45
CA SER A 182 -16.57 10.66 -11.62
C SER A 182 -16.92 11.03 -13.05
N LYS A 183 -16.09 11.83 -13.74
CA LYS A 183 -16.27 12.15 -15.17
C LYS A 183 -16.19 10.92 -16.06
N ALA A 184 -15.40 9.92 -15.67
CA ALA A 184 -15.28 8.65 -16.38
C ALA A 184 -16.35 7.61 -15.99
N GLY A 185 -17.30 7.96 -15.12
CA GLY A 185 -18.35 7.05 -14.64
C GLY A 185 -17.94 6.21 -13.42
N PHE A 186 -16.71 6.33 -12.93
CA PHE A 186 -16.24 5.65 -11.72
C PHE A 186 -16.60 6.43 -10.46
N ARG A 187 -17.90 6.45 -10.14
CA ARG A 187 -18.42 7.08 -8.92
C ARG A 187 -18.22 6.18 -7.70
N LYS A 188 -18.28 6.79 -6.51
CA LYS A 188 -18.14 6.11 -5.20
C LYS A 188 -19.10 4.93 -5.00
N ASP A 189 -20.34 5.03 -5.49
CA ASP A 189 -21.38 4.00 -5.39
C ASP A 189 -21.10 2.78 -6.28
N MET A 190 -20.34 2.98 -7.37
CA MET A 190 -20.02 1.94 -8.35
C MET A 190 -18.81 1.10 -7.95
N ARG A 191 -18.07 1.44 -6.88
CA ARG A 191 -16.84 0.73 -6.47
C ARG A 191 -17.04 -0.78 -6.37
N GLU A 192 -18.08 -1.22 -5.65
CA GLU A 192 -18.34 -2.65 -5.43
C GLU A 192 -18.73 -3.34 -6.73
N ALA A 193 -19.56 -2.70 -7.57
CA ALA A 193 -19.95 -3.22 -8.87
C ALA A 193 -18.73 -3.37 -9.80
N VAL A 194 -17.85 -2.37 -9.87
CA VAL A 194 -16.63 -2.40 -10.67
C VAL A 194 -15.70 -3.52 -10.20
N SER A 195 -15.48 -3.66 -8.88
CA SER A 195 -14.66 -4.74 -8.34
C SER A 195 -15.25 -6.12 -8.67
N GLN A 196 -16.56 -6.30 -8.50
CA GLN A 196 -17.23 -7.56 -8.82
C GLN A 196 -17.15 -7.89 -10.31
N THR A 197 -17.35 -6.91 -11.20
CA THR A 197 -17.21 -7.12 -12.65
C THR A 197 -15.79 -7.52 -13.01
N ILE A 198 -14.77 -6.85 -12.45
CA ILE A 198 -13.35 -7.20 -12.66
C ILE A 198 -13.03 -8.60 -12.11
N ASP A 199 -13.57 -8.98 -10.95
CA ASP A 199 -13.39 -10.31 -10.37
C ASP A 199 -14.02 -11.40 -11.24
N LYS A 200 -15.24 -11.15 -11.74
CA LYS A 200 -15.89 -12.07 -12.68
C LYS A 200 -15.06 -12.20 -13.97
N ILE A 201 -14.58 -11.10 -14.55
CA ILE A 201 -13.69 -11.12 -15.74
C ILE A 201 -12.46 -12.00 -15.47
N GLY A 202 -11.82 -11.86 -14.31
CA GLY A 202 -10.69 -12.70 -13.91
C GLY A 202 -11.04 -14.19 -13.82
N GLN A 203 -12.22 -14.53 -13.30
CA GLN A 203 -12.74 -15.90 -13.26
C GLN A 203 -13.01 -16.46 -14.66
N TYR A 204 -13.61 -15.68 -15.56
CA TYR A 204 -13.86 -16.07 -16.95
C TYR A 204 -12.56 -16.33 -17.71
N LEU A 205 -11.58 -15.43 -17.61
CA LEU A 205 -10.26 -15.62 -18.20
C LEU A 205 -9.55 -16.87 -17.66
N THR A 206 -9.69 -17.14 -16.36
CA THR A 206 -9.12 -18.34 -15.74
C THR A 206 -9.79 -19.62 -16.23
N ALA A 207 -11.12 -19.63 -16.39
CA ALA A 207 -11.87 -20.76 -16.91
C ALA A 207 -11.50 -21.05 -18.38
N LYS A 208 -11.37 -20.01 -19.21
CA LYS A 208 -10.90 -20.14 -20.60
C LYS A 208 -9.46 -20.67 -20.69
N ALA A 209 -8.58 -20.17 -19.83
CA ALA A 209 -7.19 -20.64 -19.77
C ALA A 209 -7.05 -22.15 -19.48
N GLN A 210 -8.01 -22.75 -18.77
CA GLN A 210 -8.00 -24.18 -18.46
C GLN A 210 -8.48 -25.04 -19.64
N ASN A 211 -9.24 -24.46 -20.57
CA ASN A 211 -9.81 -25.15 -21.73
C ASN A 211 -8.90 -25.07 -22.97
N GLU A 212 -7.98 -24.11 -23.03
CA GLU A 212 -7.03 -23.95 -24.14
C GLU A 212 -5.74 -24.77 -23.93
N THR A 213 -5.22 -25.33 -25.04
CA THR A 213 -4.03 -26.19 -25.08
C THR A 213 -2.77 -25.50 -24.55
N ILE A 214 -1.94 -26.25 -23.82
CA ILE A 214 -0.66 -25.84 -23.22
C ILE A 214 0.23 -25.09 -24.24
N GLY A 215 0.37 -23.76 -24.11
CA GLY A 215 1.36 -23.00 -24.90
C GLY A 215 1.13 -21.50 -25.06
N GLU A 216 -0.10 -20.99 -24.94
CA GLU A 216 -0.38 -19.55 -25.04
C GLU A 216 -0.29 -18.84 -23.68
N PHE A 217 0.37 -17.68 -23.65
CA PHE A 217 0.39 -16.80 -22.48
C PHE A 217 -1.02 -16.22 -22.26
N VAL A 218 -1.80 -16.85 -21.39
CA VAL A 218 -3.14 -16.34 -21.05
C VAL A 218 -2.99 -15.17 -20.08
N GLU A 219 -3.39 -13.98 -20.53
CA GLU A 219 -3.50 -12.78 -19.68
C GLU A 219 -4.56 -13.03 -18.60
N LYS A 220 -4.17 -12.96 -17.32
CA LYS A 220 -5.05 -13.26 -16.17
C LYS A 220 -5.81 -12.03 -15.65
N GLY A 221 -5.94 -10.97 -16.46
CA GLY A 221 -6.58 -9.72 -16.04
C GLY A 221 -5.81 -8.98 -14.94
N VAL A 222 -4.47 -9.01 -14.99
CA VAL A 222 -3.63 -8.47 -13.91
C VAL A 222 -3.80 -6.96 -13.80
N TYR A 223 -3.85 -6.25 -14.93
CA TYR A 223 -3.99 -4.80 -14.93
C TYR A 223 -5.38 -4.37 -14.48
N LEU A 224 -6.43 -5.12 -14.85
CA LEU A 224 -7.77 -4.90 -14.31
C LEU A 224 -7.81 -5.06 -12.78
N GLN A 225 -7.12 -6.06 -12.24
CA GLN A 225 -7.01 -6.25 -10.79
C GLN A 225 -6.22 -5.11 -10.11
N GLU A 226 -5.16 -4.59 -10.75
CA GLU A 226 -4.47 -3.37 -10.29
C GLU A 226 -5.40 -2.16 -10.29
N PHE A 227 -6.22 -1.99 -11.34
CA PHE A 227 -7.20 -0.91 -11.41
C PHE A 227 -8.28 -1.02 -10.34
N SER A 228 -8.78 -2.24 -10.05
CA SER A 228 -9.72 -2.48 -8.95
C SER A 228 -9.12 -2.07 -7.60
N SER A 229 -7.84 -2.39 -7.36
CA SER A 229 -7.11 -1.96 -6.17
C SER A 229 -6.97 -0.44 -6.12
N PHE A 230 -6.63 0.21 -7.24
CA PHE A 230 -6.51 1.66 -7.34
C PHE A 230 -7.81 2.38 -6.97
N ILE A 231 -8.93 1.97 -7.57
CA ILE A 231 -10.28 2.50 -7.26
C ILE A 231 -10.64 2.22 -5.79
N SER A 232 -10.30 1.04 -5.29
CA SER A 232 -10.57 0.67 -3.90
C SER A 232 -9.80 1.51 -2.90
N THR A 233 -8.53 1.84 -3.16
CA THR A 233 -7.74 2.71 -2.29
C THR A 233 -8.29 4.13 -2.29
N ILE A 234 -8.63 4.69 -3.46
CA ILE A 234 -9.20 6.05 -3.56
C ILE A 234 -10.54 6.15 -2.83
N TYR A 235 -11.38 5.12 -2.92
CA TYR A 235 -12.70 5.06 -2.28
C TYR A 235 -12.73 4.24 -0.98
N ALA A 236 -11.57 4.01 -0.34
CA ALA A 236 -11.46 3.16 0.85
C ALA A 236 -12.27 3.67 2.06
N TYR A 237 -12.54 4.98 2.13
CA TYR A 237 -13.16 5.70 3.26
C TYR A 237 -14.54 5.19 3.67
N LYS A 238 -15.21 4.39 2.83
CA LYS A 238 -16.53 3.82 3.12
C LYS A 238 -16.52 2.52 3.94
N HIS A 239 -15.37 1.87 4.18
CA HIS A 239 -15.33 0.70 5.08
C HIS A 239 -15.46 1.05 6.56
N ALA A 240 -15.42 2.34 6.92
CA ALA A 240 -15.87 2.78 8.22
C ALA A 240 -17.39 2.61 8.29
N SER A 241 -17.83 1.39 8.58
CA SER A 241 -19.23 1.05 8.74
C SER A 241 -19.89 2.08 9.65
N SER A 242 -20.95 2.72 9.15
CA SER A 242 -21.85 3.59 9.92
C SER A 242 -22.47 2.91 11.14
N GLN A 243 -22.15 1.64 11.43
CA GLN A 243 -22.72 0.84 12.51
C GLN A 243 -21.86 0.73 13.78
N VAL A 244 -20.62 1.26 13.83
CA VAL A 244 -19.75 1.11 15.03
C VAL A 244 -19.82 2.31 15.99
N LEU A 245 -20.60 3.35 15.68
CA LEU A 245 -20.73 4.54 16.54
C LEU A 245 -21.72 4.40 17.70
N ASP A 246 -22.44 3.28 17.83
CA ASP A 246 -23.44 3.05 18.88
C ASP A 246 -22.95 2.17 20.05
N SER A 247 -21.68 2.31 20.46
CA SER A 247 -21.23 1.79 21.76
C SER A 247 -21.34 2.88 22.84
N PRO A 248 -22.10 2.65 23.93
CA PRO A 248 -22.34 3.65 24.98
C PRO A 248 -21.11 3.96 25.86
N ALA A 249 -19.95 3.32 25.62
CA ALA A 249 -18.74 3.50 26.42
C ALA A 249 -17.86 4.71 25.97
N CYS A 250 -18.19 5.39 24.86
CA CYS A 250 -17.38 6.52 24.40
C CYS A 250 -17.86 7.85 25.01
N VAL A 251 -17.29 8.21 26.16
CA VAL A 251 -17.49 9.52 26.83
C VAL A 251 -16.80 10.67 26.08
N VAL A 252 -16.09 10.41 24.97
CA VAL A 252 -15.37 11.44 24.20
C VAL A 252 -16.25 12.07 23.11
N ARG A 253 -17.38 12.66 23.54
CA ARG A 253 -18.33 13.39 22.67
C ARG A 253 -17.94 14.84 22.35
N LYS A 254 -16.72 15.30 22.68
CA LYS A 254 -16.34 16.72 22.48
C LYS A 254 -15.16 17.02 21.56
N LEU A 255 -14.41 16.02 21.07
CA LEU A 255 -13.32 16.26 20.09
C LEU A 255 -13.53 15.62 18.70
N HIS A 256 -14.43 14.65 18.57
CA HIS A 256 -14.79 14.10 17.27
C HIS A 256 -15.78 15.02 16.57
N LYS A 257 -15.28 16.11 15.97
CA LYS A 257 -15.96 16.71 14.82
C LYS A 257 -16.26 15.55 13.88
N LYS A 258 -17.53 15.24 13.63
CA LYS A 258 -17.98 14.24 12.64
C LYS A 258 -17.12 14.46 11.39
N ILE A 259 -16.13 13.61 11.16
CA ILE A 259 -15.34 13.63 9.92
C ILE A 259 -16.35 13.22 8.86
N THR A 260 -16.93 14.22 8.19
CA THR A 260 -17.75 14.02 7.00
C THR A 260 -16.83 13.58 5.87
N ASP A 261 -17.35 12.82 4.91
CA ASP A 261 -16.61 12.31 3.74
C ASP A 261 -15.73 13.40 3.07
N ASP A 262 -16.23 14.64 2.99
CA ASP A 262 -15.51 15.80 2.44
C ASP A 262 -14.27 16.25 3.23
N SER A 263 -14.11 15.81 4.47
CA SER A 263 -12.97 16.21 5.30
C SER A 263 -11.73 15.33 5.12
N ILE A 264 -11.89 14.08 4.67
CA ILE A 264 -10.77 13.14 4.47
C ILE A 264 -9.97 13.50 3.21
N VAL A 265 -10.67 13.90 2.14
CA VAL A 265 -10.06 14.25 0.85
C VAL A 265 -9.03 15.38 0.97
N LYS A 266 -9.14 16.22 2.02
CA LYS A 266 -8.22 17.32 2.32
C LYS A 266 -6.81 16.86 2.70
N TYR A 267 -6.67 15.62 3.17
CA TYR A 267 -5.37 15.03 3.46
C TYR A 267 -4.67 14.47 2.22
N PHE A 268 -5.33 14.51 1.06
CA PHE A 268 -4.80 13.99 -0.19
C PHE A 268 -4.40 15.11 -1.15
N GLN A 269 -3.35 14.87 -1.92
CA GLN A 269 -3.04 15.67 -3.10
C GLN A 269 -2.83 14.75 -4.31
N LEU A 270 -3.25 15.25 -5.46
CA LEU A 270 -2.99 14.59 -6.74
C LEU A 270 -1.77 15.23 -7.39
N TYR A 271 -0.72 14.44 -7.56
CA TYR A 271 0.49 14.82 -8.24
C TYR A 271 0.62 14.11 -9.59
N ILE A 272 0.56 14.89 -10.67
CA ILE A 272 0.64 14.38 -12.03
C ILE A 272 2.03 14.63 -12.57
N THR A 273 2.76 13.55 -12.86
CA THR A 273 4.07 13.61 -13.50
C THR A 273 3.98 13.14 -14.94
N LYS A 274 4.85 13.68 -15.79
CA LYS A 274 5.01 13.24 -17.17
C LYS A 274 6.47 12.96 -17.43
N HIS A 275 6.79 11.70 -17.66
CA HIS A 275 8.12 11.26 -18.09
C HIS A 275 7.99 10.72 -19.51
N SER A 276 8.65 11.39 -20.46
CA SER A 276 8.51 11.10 -21.90
C SER A 276 7.04 11.19 -22.36
N SER A 277 6.44 10.07 -22.77
CA SER A 277 5.03 9.96 -23.16
C SER A 277 4.12 9.41 -22.06
N VAL A 278 4.68 8.96 -20.94
CA VAL A 278 3.90 8.32 -19.86
C VAL A 278 3.49 9.36 -18.83
N ILE A 279 2.19 9.44 -18.56
CA ILE A 279 1.62 10.27 -17.51
C ILE A 279 1.36 9.36 -16.31
N THR A 280 1.78 9.76 -15.12
CA THR A 280 1.52 9.04 -13.87
C THR A 280 0.72 9.92 -12.93
N LEU A 281 -0.42 9.40 -12.49
CA LEU A 281 -1.24 9.98 -11.44
C LEU A 281 -0.76 9.44 -10.11
N ASN A 282 -0.30 10.31 -9.22
CA ASN A 282 0.11 9.95 -7.88
C ASN A 282 -0.86 10.59 -6.90
N TYR A 283 -1.70 9.76 -6.25
CA TYR A 283 -2.66 10.21 -5.26
C TYR A 283 -2.08 9.93 -3.87
N TRP A 284 -1.49 10.96 -3.26
CA TRP A 284 -0.73 10.82 -2.03
C TRP A 284 -1.51 11.32 -0.83
N CYS A 285 -1.53 10.50 0.23
CA CYS A 285 -2.02 10.88 1.54
C CYS A 285 -0.89 11.48 2.37
N PHE A 286 -1.13 12.63 2.96
CA PHE A 286 -0.17 13.34 3.83
C PHE A 286 -0.61 13.34 5.28
N SER A 287 -1.38 12.32 5.68
CA SER A 287 -1.77 12.17 7.07
C SER A 287 -1.94 10.70 7.43
N PRO A 288 -1.19 10.20 8.44
CA PRO A 288 -1.31 8.81 8.87
C PRO A 288 -2.65 8.55 9.56
N SER A 289 -3.36 9.60 9.98
CA SER A 289 -4.67 9.46 10.61
C SER A 289 -5.65 8.72 9.73
N VAL A 290 -5.59 8.89 8.40
CA VAL A 290 -6.52 8.22 7.51
C VAL A 290 -6.43 6.69 7.65
N ALA A 291 -5.22 6.14 7.67
CA ALA A 291 -4.97 4.71 7.90
C ALA A 291 -5.40 4.25 9.30
N MET A 292 -5.06 5.03 10.34
CA MET A 292 -5.41 4.70 11.72
C MET A 292 -6.91 4.73 11.98
N TRP A 293 -7.63 5.63 11.30
CA TRP A 293 -9.08 5.70 11.35
C TRP A 293 -9.72 4.47 10.70
N TYR A 294 -9.17 3.99 9.58
CA TYR A 294 -9.60 2.73 9.00
C TYR A 294 -9.43 1.58 9.97
N LEU A 295 -8.24 1.48 10.56
CA LEU A 295 -7.92 0.44 11.53
C LEU A 295 -8.92 0.44 12.69
N HIS A 296 -9.18 1.61 13.28
CA HIS A 296 -10.16 1.79 14.35
C HIS A 296 -11.58 1.39 13.91
N SER A 297 -11.97 1.75 12.68
CA SER A 297 -13.29 1.44 12.14
C SER A 297 -13.55 -0.05 11.88
N CYS A 298 -12.49 -0.86 11.75
CA CYS A 298 -12.59 -2.32 11.63
C CYS A 298 -13.01 -3.03 12.93
N GLY A 299 -13.23 -2.29 14.02
CA GLY A 299 -13.68 -2.86 15.30
C GLY A 299 -12.57 -3.54 16.09
N VAL A 300 -11.32 -3.10 15.93
CA VAL A 300 -10.18 -3.51 16.75
C VAL A 300 -10.50 -3.26 18.22
N ARG A 301 -10.21 -4.22 19.09
CA ARG A 301 -10.51 -4.13 20.54
C ARG A 301 -9.59 -3.13 21.23
N SER A 302 -8.30 -3.18 20.91
CA SER A 302 -7.28 -2.28 21.46
C SER A 302 -6.13 -2.15 20.48
N VAL A 303 -5.59 -0.94 20.37
CA VAL A 303 -4.35 -0.65 19.64
C VAL A 303 -3.30 -0.24 20.67
N ILE A 304 -2.18 -0.95 20.69
CA ILE A 304 -1.03 -0.68 21.53
C ILE A 304 0.12 -0.30 20.60
N VAL A 305 0.83 0.78 20.94
CA VAL A 305 1.97 1.26 20.16
C VAL A 305 3.16 1.37 21.09
N THR A 306 4.26 0.69 20.74
CA THR A 306 5.50 0.64 21.52
C THR A 306 6.69 0.96 20.62
N SER A 307 7.68 1.67 21.16
CA SER A 307 9.01 1.83 20.56
C SER A 307 9.93 2.51 21.56
N GLY A 308 11.23 2.22 21.47
CA GLY A 308 12.25 2.86 22.30
C GLY A 308 12.59 4.30 21.93
N THR A 309 12.13 4.81 20.78
CA THR A 309 12.58 6.10 20.20
C THR A 309 11.46 7.11 19.94
N LEU A 310 10.23 6.82 20.38
CA LEU A 310 9.08 7.73 20.20
C LEU A 310 9.20 8.94 21.14
N SER A 311 9.78 10.03 20.62
CA SER A 311 9.84 11.30 21.32
C SER A 311 9.85 12.46 20.32
N PRO A 312 9.11 13.56 20.57
CA PRO A 312 8.14 13.78 21.65
C PRO A 312 6.82 13.01 21.43
N LEU A 313 6.31 12.35 22.48
CA LEU A 313 5.13 11.48 22.38
C LEU A 313 3.86 12.22 21.97
N ASP A 314 3.67 13.46 22.43
CA ASP A 314 2.52 14.29 22.07
C ASP A 314 2.43 14.56 20.56
N SER A 315 3.57 14.80 19.91
CA SER A 315 3.60 15.04 18.46
C SER A 315 3.14 13.79 17.69
N PHE A 316 3.67 12.63 18.10
CA PHE A 316 3.33 11.36 17.48
C PHE A 316 1.83 11.02 17.65
N ILE A 317 1.29 11.19 18.86
CA ILE A 317 -0.14 10.97 19.13
C ILE A 317 -1.02 11.89 18.27
N ASN A 318 -0.68 13.17 18.19
CA ASN A 318 -1.44 14.14 17.40
C ASN A 318 -1.44 13.82 15.91
N ASN A 319 -0.30 13.35 15.38
CA ASN A 319 -0.18 12.98 13.96
C ASN A 319 -1.01 11.75 13.59
N LEU A 320 -1.01 10.71 14.43
CA LEU A 320 -1.80 9.49 14.21
C LEU A 320 -3.32 9.73 14.22
N GLY A 321 -3.77 10.86 14.77
CA GLY A 321 -5.15 11.32 14.72
C GLY A 321 -6.18 10.41 15.41
N ILE A 322 -5.75 9.43 16.20
CA ILE A 322 -6.59 8.60 17.07
C ILE A 322 -6.21 8.87 18.54
N SER A 323 -7.13 8.60 19.46
CA SER A 323 -6.91 8.88 20.88
C SER A 323 -6.13 7.76 21.56
N PHE A 324 -5.03 8.13 22.23
CA PHE A 324 -4.27 7.29 23.15
C PHE A 324 -4.49 7.80 24.58
N PRO A 325 -5.53 7.34 25.29
CA PRO A 325 -5.82 7.80 26.65
C PRO A 325 -4.76 7.38 27.67
N ILE A 326 -4.01 6.32 27.35
CA ILE A 326 -2.88 5.84 28.13
C ILE A 326 -1.62 6.13 27.31
N ALA A 327 -0.78 7.01 27.84
CA ALA A 327 0.51 7.37 27.28
C ALA A 327 1.55 7.23 28.40
N LEU A 328 2.65 6.54 28.12
CA LEU A 328 3.71 6.28 29.08
C LEU A 328 5.06 6.56 28.41
N GLU A 329 5.82 7.47 28.98
CA GLU A 329 7.22 7.73 28.62
C GLU A 329 8.08 7.38 29.83
N ASN A 330 8.88 6.33 29.70
CA ASN A 330 9.74 5.85 30.78
C ASN A 330 11.12 6.52 30.73
N GLN A 331 11.83 6.49 31.85
CA GLN A 331 13.24 6.90 31.88
C GLN A 331 14.10 5.98 31.01
N HIS A 332 15.22 6.51 30.53
CA HIS A 332 16.18 5.75 29.73
C HIS A 332 16.70 4.54 30.51
N ALA A 333 16.75 3.36 29.87
CA ALA A 333 17.14 2.12 30.53
C ALA A 333 18.63 2.07 30.91
N ALA A 334 19.49 2.74 30.14
CA ALA A 334 20.91 2.90 30.46
C ALA A 334 21.14 4.11 31.37
N ASN A 335 22.07 3.96 32.30
CA ASN A 335 22.54 5.03 33.16
C ASN A 335 23.39 6.04 32.38
N VAL A 336 23.48 7.27 32.90
CA VAL A 336 24.18 8.39 32.22
C VAL A 336 25.69 8.15 32.10
N ASP A 337 26.28 7.31 32.95
CA ASP A 337 27.68 6.90 32.87
C ASP A 337 27.96 5.87 31.77
N GLN A 338 26.93 5.20 31.24
CA GLN A 338 27.05 4.20 30.18
C GLN A 338 26.98 4.82 28.77
N ILE A 339 26.49 6.06 28.65
CA ILE A 339 26.29 6.72 27.35
C ILE A 339 26.81 8.15 27.39
N LEU A 340 27.74 8.45 26.49
CA LEU A 340 28.22 9.82 26.26
C LEU A 340 27.63 10.37 24.96
N CYS A 341 26.71 11.32 25.06
CA CYS A 341 26.23 12.10 23.93
C CYS A 341 27.00 13.42 23.84
N ALA A 342 27.75 13.62 22.75
CA ALA A 342 28.53 14.83 22.52
C ALA A 342 28.26 15.44 21.14
N ARG A 343 28.24 16.78 21.06
CA ARG A 343 28.13 17.53 19.81
C ARG A 343 29.47 18.13 19.42
N ILE A 344 30.08 17.62 18.36
CA ILE A 344 31.34 18.15 17.81
C ILE A 344 31.00 19.33 16.88
N ARG A 345 31.48 20.54 17.20
CA ARG A 345 31.20 21.76 16.44
C ARG A 345 32.29 22.08 15.41
N SER A 346 33.54 21.72 15.71
CA SER A 346 34.69 22.04 14.88
C SER A 346 35.70 20.90 14.84
N SER A 347 36.45 20.81 13.75
CA SER A 347 37.59 19.87 13.66
C SER A 347 38.78 20.37 14.47
N GLN A 348 39.81 19.52 14.59
CA GLN A 348 41.07 19.89 15.27
C GLN A 348 41.75 21.08 14.59
N SER A 349 41.62 21.19 13.26
CA SER A 349 42.12 22.31 12.46
C SER A 349 41.25 23.57 12.53
N GLY A 350 40.24 23.61 13.43
CA GLY A 350 39.37 24.78 13.62
C GLY A 350 38.27 24.94 12.57
N ILE A 351 38.03 23.91 11.74
CA ILE A 351 37.03 23.96 10.67
C ILE A 351 35.64 23.80 11.27
N ASP A 352 34.71 24.72 10.95
CA ASP A 352 33.30 24.66 11.35
C ASP A 352 32.58 23.47 10.68
N LEU A 353 32.08 22.53 11.49
CA LEU A 353 31.39 21.31 11.04
C LEU A 353 29.89 21.53 10.89
N CYS A 354 29.52 22.58 10.15
CA CYS A 354 28.13 22.95 9.89
C CYS A 354 27.68 22.50 8.49
N GLY A 355 27.02 21.34 8.42
CA GLY A 355 26.63 20.65 7.18
C GLY A 355 25.39 21.21 6.47
N THR A 356 25.25 22.53 6.32
CA THR A 356 24.14 23.11 5.55
C THR A 356 24.24 22.77 4.06
N PHE A 357 23.14 22.89 3.31
CA PHE A 357 23.11 22.57 1.88
C PHE A 357 24.24 23.24 1.07
N HIS A 358 24.59 24.49 1.40
CA HIS A 358 25.64 25.26 0.74
C HIS A 358 27.05 24.85 1.17
N LYS A 359 27.25 24.47 2.44
CA LYS A 359 28.57 24.18 3.01
C LYS A 359 28.97 22.71 2.90
N ARG A 360 28.01 21.79 2.85
CA ARG A 360 28.25 20.34 2.90
C ARG A 360 29.10 19.77 1.75
N SER A 361 29.15 20.48 0.63
CA SER A 361 29.96 20.11 -0.55
C SER A 361 31.33 20.81 -0.57
N SER A 362 31.62 21.68 0.40
CA SER A 362 32.92 22.36 0.47
C SER A 362 34.03 21.39 0.87
N SER A 363 35.20 21.53 0.25
CA SER A 363 36.38 20.71 0.56
C SER A 363 36.78 20.83 2.03
N ALA A 364 36.70 22.04 2.61
CA ALA A 364 36.99 22.27 4.02
C ALA A 364 36.07 21.44 4.93
N TYR A 365 34.76 21.46 4.71
CA TYR A 365 33.81 20.67 5.51
C TYR A 365 34.07 19.16 5.39
N VAL A 366 34.25 18.67 4.16
CA VAL A 366 34.52 17.24 3.91
C VAL A 366 35.84 16.81 4.56
N PHE A 367 36.88 17.64 4.48
CA PHE A 367 38.15 17.41 5.15
C PHE A 367 37.98 17.38 6.68
N GLY A 368 37.28 18.36 7.25
CA GLY A 368 37.05 18.45 8.70
C GLY A 368 36.29 17.24 9.27
N ILE A 369 35.33 16.68 8.53
CA ILE A 369 34.68 15.40 8.90
C ILE A 369 35.70 14.26 8.90
N GLY A 370 36.54 14.19 7.86
CA GLY A 370 37.60 13.17 7.76
C GLY A 370 38.55 13.20 8.96
N GLU A 371 38.99 14.39 9.38
CA GLU A 371 39.84 14.57 10.58
C GLU A 371 39.18 13.99 11.84
N VAL A 372 37.89 14.29 12.06
CA VAL A 372 37.15 13.80 13.23
C VAL A 372 37.05 12.28 13.22
N ILE A 373 36.72 11.68 12.07
CA ILE A 373 36.58 10.22 11.94
C ILE A 373 37.93 9.54 12.18
N VAL A 374 39.01 10.01 11.54
CA VAL A 374 40.36 9.44 11.72
C VAL A 374 40.77 9.51 13.18
N ARG A 375 40.49 10.63 13.86
CA ARG A 375 40.82 10.77 15.27
C ARG A 375 39.99 9.83 16.15
N ALA A 376 38.70 9.67 15.85
CA ALA A 376 37.85 8.73 16.57
C ALA A 376 38.37 7.29 16.41
N CYS A 377 38.76 6.89 15.20
CA CYS A 377 39.34 5.56 14.92
C CYS A 377 40.61 5.26 15.72
N GLN A 378 41.39 6.29 16.08
CA GLN A 378 42.60 6.12 16.89
C GLN A 378 42.31 5.89 18.39
N ILE A 379 41.13 6.28 18.85
CA ILE A 379 40.75 6.25 20.28
C ILE A 379 39.79 5.10 20.57
N ILE A 380 38.92 4.74 19.63
CA ILE A 380 37.85 3.75 19.81
C ILE A 380 38.33 2.37 19.32
N PRO A 381 38.50 1.36 20.20
CA PRO A 381 39.15 0.10 19.87
C PRO A 381 38.28 -0.89 19.07
N ASP A 382 36.97 -0.92 19.30
CA ASP A 382 36.10 -2.04 18.85
C ASP A 382 35.22 -1.71 17.64
N GLY A 383 35.53 -0.60 16.95
CA GLY A 383 34.86 -0.19 15.72
C GLY A 383 33.95 1.03 15.89
N ILE A 384 33.65 1.66 14.75
CA ILE A 384 32.87 2.89 14.67
C ILE A 384 31.81 2.73 13.59
N LEU A 385 30.58 3.14 13.91
CA LEU A 385 29.50 3.26 12.96
C LEU A 385 29.28 4.74 12.61
N VAL A 386 29.44 5.10 11.34
CA VAL A 386 29.29 6.47 10.85
C VAL A 386 28.07 6.54 9.92
N PHE A 387 27.07 7.33 10.30
CA PHE A 387 25.90 7.61 9.47
C PHE A 387 26.10 8.90 8.67
N PHE A 388 25.76 8.85 7.39
CA PHE A 388 25.71 10.02 6.51
C PHE A 388 24.27 10.39 6.19
N SER A 389 24.01 11.68 5.93
CA SER A 389 22.67 12.17 5.55
C SER A 389 22.14 11.60 4.22
N SER A 390 23.03 11.14 3.34
CA SER A 390 22.65 10.46 2.09
C SER A 390 23.82 9.66 1.51
N TYR A 391 23.52 8.69 0.65
CA TYR A 391 24.53 7.96 -0.12
C TYR A 391 25.35 8.89 -1.05
N VAL A 392 24.73 9.95 -1.58
CA VAL A 392 25.44 10.93 -2.42
C VAL A 392 26.51 11.63 -1.60
N THR A 393 26.17 12.11 -0.40
CA THR A 393 27.13 12.74 0.53
C THR A 393 28.24 11.76 0.91
N MET A 394 27.88 10.53 1.30
CA MET A 394 28.86 9.49 1.65
C MET A 394 29.84 9.25 0.50
N ASN A 395 29.35 9.06 -0.72
CA ASN A 395 30.19 8.81 -1.89
C ASN A 395 31.09 10.00 -2.24
N THR A 396 30.59 11.23 -2.11
CA THR A 396 31.41 12.44 -2.30
C THR A 396 32.54 12.52 -1.27
N CYS A 397 32.24 12.27 0.01
CA CYS A 397 33.25 12.24 1.06
C CYS A 397 34.31 11.15 0.81
N LEU A 398 33.87 9.91 0.51
CA LEU A 398 34.77 8.79 0.21
C LEU A 398 35.66 9.05 -1.01
N LYS A 399 35.15 9.73 -2.04
CA LYS A 399 35.95 10.12 -3.21
C LYS A 399 36.98 11.20 -2.89
N PHE A 400 36.69 12.08 -1.95
CA PHE A 400 37.60 13.16 -1.53
C PHE A 400 38.71 12.66 -0.58
N TRP A 401 38.43 11.65 0.24
CA TRP A 401 39.39 11.10 1.20
C TRP A 401 40.32 10.02 0.63
N LYS A 402 39.92 9.40 -0.48
CA LYS A 402 40.80 8.54 -1.28
C LYS A 402 41.80 9.38 -2.04
#